data_AF-A0A6P8TJM4-F1
#
_entry.id   AF-A0A6P8TJM4-F1
#
_cell.length_a   1.000
_cell.length_b   1.000
_cell.length_c   1.000
_cell.angle_alpha   90.00
_cell.angle_beta   90.00
_cell.angle_gamma   90.00
#
_symmetry.space_group_name_H-M   'P 1'
#
loop_
_entity.id
_entity.type
_entity.pdbx_description
1 polymer ?
#
loop_
_entity_poly.entity_id
_entity_poly.type
_entity_poly.pdbx_seq_one_letter_code
_entity_poly.pdbx_strand_id
1 'polypeptide(L)'
;MEVFQTWFCIVLDKKNHSKFICYTHRKNGMSNICLTDATDVWSTEVTEDTFKQSVGGSGRIALKSTVDYILNLRSACGQGGVSVVLLDSCAEVCVSSAAGDLSVTLPRLEAPRAPEEVKELLFRMAESKCGPPSVGPVKPDQWRPAEGQQSAAPAVTMKKRLPGTSLINPGTKRKRPATGVAFDEEGEEKEEE
;
A
#
# COMPACT_ATOMS: atom_id res chain seq x y z
N MET A 1 -16.10 -12.38 -12.46
CA MET A 1 -15.83 -11.22 -11.59
C MET A 1 -15.38 -11.74 -10.24
N GLU A 2 -14.15 -11.45 -9.82
CA GLU A 2 -13.69 -11.80 -8.47
C GLU A 2 -14.39 -10.92 -7.43
N VAL A 3 -15.56 -11.37 -6.98
CA VAL A 3 -16.29 -10.74 -5.87
C VAL A 3 -15.43 -10.72 -4.59
N PHE A 4 -14.45 -11.61 -4.52
CA PHE A 4 -13.54 -11.79 -3.38
C PHE A 4 -12.25 -10.96 -3.46
N GLN A 5 -12.05 -10.18 -4.52
CA GLN A 5 -10.90 -9.27 -4.58
C GLN A 5 -11.09 -8.15 -3.56
N THR A 6 -10.05 -7.89 -2.76
CA THR A 6 -10.00 -6.80 -1.79
C THR A 6 -10.41 -5.50 -2.46
N TRP A 7 -11.45 -4.87 -1.93
CA TRP A 7 -11.96 -3.60 -2.44
C TRP A 7 -11.96 -2.57 -1.33
N PHE A 8 -11.69 -1.32 -1.72
CA PHE A 8 -11.68 -0.19 -0.80
C PHE A 8 -12.23 1.06 -1.48
N CYS A 9 -12.90 1.92 -0.71
CA CYS A 9 -13.29 3.27 -1.12
C CYS A 9 -13.11 4.24 0.05
N ILE A 10 -13.00 5.53 -0.28
CA ILE A 10 -13.04 6.61 0.72
C ILE A 10 -14.50 6.99 0.93
N VAL A 11 -14.92 7.04 2.19
CA VAL A 11 -16.26 7.44 2.61
C VAL A 11 -16.17 8.60 3.60
N LEU A 12 -17.23 9.40 3.69
CA LEU A 12 -17.28 10.56 4.56
C LEU A 12 -18.25 10.33 5.72
N ASP A 13 -17.84 10.76 6.91
CA ASP A 13 -18.78 10.87 8.04
C ASP A 13 -19.80 11.99 7.78
N LYS A 14 -21.07 11.70 8.07
CA LYS A 14 -22.18 12.64 7.88
C LYS A 14 -22.11 13.85 8.81
N LYS A 15 -21.50 13.71 9.99
CA LYS A 15 -21.51 14.78 11.00
C LYS A 15 -20.39 15.78 10.76
N ASN A 16 -19.16 15.30 10.55
CA ASN A 16 -17.97 16.15 10.51
C ASN A 16 -17.19 16.09 9.19
N HIS A 17 -17.66 15.34 8.18
CA HIS A 17 -16.98 15.14 6.89
C HIS A 17 -15.55 14.57 7.00
N SER A 18 -15.22 13.93 8.12
CA SER A 18 -13.97 13.18 8.26
C SER A 18 -13.93 12.03 7.26
N LYS A 19 -12.73 11.74 6.76
CA LYS A 19 -12.49 10.72 5.75
C LYS A 19 -12.17 9.39 6.42
N PHE A 20 -12.82 8.34 5.94
CA PHE A 20 -12.57 6.97 6.36
C PHE A 20 -12.30 6.11 5.13
N ILE A 21 -11.56 5.03 5.32
CA ILE A 21 -11.40 3.97 4.34
C ILE A 21 -12.38 2.86 4.69
N CYS A 22 -13.35 2.63 3.81
CA CYS A 22 -14.21 1.45 3.87
C CYS A 22 -13.59 0.37 2.98
N TYR A 23 -13.43 -0.84 3.49
CA TYR A 23 -12.85 -1.94 2.74
C TYR A 23 -13.50 -3.27 3.06
N THR A 24 -13.41 -4.20 2.11
CA THR A 24 -13.76 -5.60 2.32
C THR A 24 -12.50 -6.43 2.48
N HIS A 25 -12.51 -7.35 3.43
CA HIS A 25 -11.43 -8.32 3.58
C HIS A 25 -12.01 -9.72 3.76
N ARG A 26 -11.29 -10.72 3.27
CA ARG A 26 -11.63 -12.11 3.50
C ARG A 26 -10.70 -12.70 4.54
N LYS A 27 -11.25 -13.16 5.66
CA LYS A 27 -10.51 -13.83 6.74
C LYS A 27 -11.23 -15.12 7.09
N ASN A 28 -10.48 -16.21 7.15
CA ASN A 28 -11.00 -17.55 7.47
C ASN A 28 -12.19 -17.97 6.58
N GLY A 29 -12.16 -17.61 5.29
CA GLY A 29 -13.22 -17.92 4.34
C GLY A 29 -14.44 -16.99 4.38
N MET A 30 -14.58 -16.16 5.42
CA MET A 30 -15.68 -15.18 5.61
C MET A 30 -15.32 -13.83 5.01
N SER A 31 -16.29 -13.16 4.40
CA SER A 31 -16.12 -11.79 3.86
C SER A 31 -16.61 -10.78 4.88
N ASN A 32 -15.71 -9.94 5.35
CA ASN A 32 -15.98 -8.92 6.37
C ASN A 32 -15.95 -7.53 5.73
N ILE A 33 -16.76 -6.64 6.28
CA ILE A 33 -16.76 -5.21 5.96
C ILE A 33 -16.08 -4.49 7.11
N CYS A 34 -15.14 -3.63 6.77
CA CYS A 34 -14.34 -2.89 7.73
C CYS A 34 -14.31 -1.42 7.37
N LEU A 35 -14.05 -0.61 8.39
CA LEU A 35 -13.88 0.82 8.29
C LEU A 35 -12.66 1.23 9.12
N THR A 36 -11.88 2.19 8.66
CA THR A 36 -10.76 2.75 9.43
C THR A 36 -10.51 4.21 9.09
N ASP A 37 -10.06 4.98 10.08
CA ASP A 37 -9.51 6.33 9.92
C ASP A 37 -7.97 6.34 9.95
N ALA A 38 -7.35 5.16 9.77
CA ALA A 38 -5.93 4.87 9.92
C ALA A 38 -5.40 4.88 11.38
N THR A 39 -6.25 5.08 12.37
CA THR A 39 -5.92 4.93 13.80
C THR A 39 -6.74 3.80 14.41
N ASP A 40 -8.05 3.88 14.26
CA ASP A 40 -9.03 2.93 14.74
C ASP A 40 -9.58 2.07 13.60
N VAL A 41 -10.08 0.89 13.96
CA VAL A 41 -10.71 -0.05 13.03
C VAL A 41 -12.06 -0.44 13.59
N TRP A 42 -13.09 -0.36 12.75
CA TRP A 42 -14.41 -0.92 13.00
C TRP A 42 -14.63 -2.09 12.05
N SER A 43 -15.04 -3.22 12.60
CA SER A 43 -15.18 -4.45 11.81
C SER A 43 -16.24 -5.34 12.41
N THR A 44 -17.06 -5.93 11.55
CA THR A 44 -17.93 -7.04 11.95
C THR A 44 -17.38 -8.32 11.36
N GLU A 45 -17.21 -9.34 12.19
CA GLU A 45 -17.04 -10.72 11.73
C GLU A 45 -18.43 -11.23 11.34
N VAL A 46 -18.79 -11.04 10.07
CA VAL A 46 -20.17 -11.22 9.61
C VAL A 46 -20.42 -12.70 9.34
N THR A 47 -21.11 -13.38 10.25
CA THR A 47 -21.82 -14.62 9.90
C THR A 47 -23.15 -14.25 9.23
N GLU A 48 -23.70 -15.11 8.35
CA GLU A 48 -25.00 -14.79 7.71
C GLU A 48 -26.12 -14.54 8.74
N ASP A 49 -26.06 -15.22 9.89
CA ASP A 49 -27.06 -15.12 10.94
C ASP A 49 -26.99 -13.79 11.69
N THR A 50 -25.78 -13.32 12.01
CA THR A 50 -25.57 -12.00 12.65
C THR A 50 -25.84 -10.86 11.66
N PHE A 51 -25.54 -11.07 10.38
CA PHE A 51 -25.86 -10.12 9.32
C PHE A 51 -27.36 -9.84 9.23
N LYS A 52 -28.17 -10.91 9.14
CA LYS A 52 -29.63 -10.81 9.05
C LYS A 52 -30.23 -10.08 10.25
N GLN A 53 -29.68 -10.25 11.44
CA GLN A 53 -30.11 -9.53 12.65
C GLN A 53 -29.71 -8.04 12.59
N SER A 54 -28.49 -7.73 12.15
CA SER A 54 -27.99 -6.35 12.07
C SER A 54 -28.66 -5.49 10.98
N VAL A 55 -29.08 -6.12 9.88
CA VAL A 55 -29.75 -5.44 8.75
C VAL A 55 -31.27 -5.50 8.86
N GLY A 56 -31.82 -6.54 9.50
CA GLY A 56 -33.26 -6.79 9.62
C GLY A 56 -34.02 -5.81 10.53
N GLY A 57 -33.32 -4.96 11.29
CA GLY A 57 -33.94 -3.97 12.18
C GLY A 57 -34.18 -2.58 11.59
N SER A 58 -33.51 -2.21 10.48
CA SER A 58 -33.38 -0.79 10.07
C SER A 58 -33.86 -0.45 8.64
N GLY A 59 -34.11 -1.44 7.75
CA GLY A 59 -34.35 -1.16 6.32
C GLY A 59 -35.50 -1.94 5.67
N ARG A 60 -36.18 -1.31 4.71
CA ARG A 60 -37.26 -1.89 3.87
C ARG A 60 -36.75 -2.94 2.87
N ILE A 61 -35.45 -3.16 2.78
CA ILE A 61 -34.78 -4.08 1.86
C ILE A 61 -34.23 -5.25 2.67
N ALA A 62 -34.80 -6.44 2.47
CA ALA A 62 -34.25 -7.68 3.00
C ALA A 62 -33.07 -8.12 2.12
N LEU A 63 -31.85 -7.95 2.61
CA LEU A 63 -30.68 -8.56 1.97
C LEU A 63 -30.63 -10.05 2.25
N LYS A 64 -30.27 -10.84 1.23
CA LYS A 64 -30.22 -12.31 1.31
C LYS A 64 -28.88 -12.80 1.88
N SER A 65 -27.80 -12.06 1.67
CA SER A 65 -26.44 -12.41 2.11
C SER A 65 -25.53 -11.18 2.31
N THR A 66 -24.41 -11.39 3.00
CA THR A 66 -23.31 -10.41 3.12
C THR A 66 -22.72 -10.06 1.75
N VAL A 67 -22.72 -10.98 0.80
CA VAL A 67 -22.21 -10.76 -0.56
C VAL A 67 -23.06 -9.74 -1.29
N ASP A 68 -24.39 -9.80 -1.15
CA ASP A 68 -25.30 -8.83 -1.77
C ASP A 68 -25.09 -7.42 -1.19
N TYR A 69 -24.80 -7.32 0.11
CA TYR A 69 -24.39 -6.06 0.73
C TYR A 69 -23.12 -5.51 0.09
N ILE A 70 -22.07 -6.33 -0.03
CA ILE A 70 -20.78 -5.91 -0.58
C ILE A 70 -20.94 -5.41 -2.02
N LEU A 71 -21.77 -6.07 -2.83
CA LEU A 71 -22.05 -5.63 -4.20
C LEU A 71 -22.80 -4.30 -4.25
N ASN A 72 -23.81 -4.12 -3.39
CA ASN A 72 -24.53 -2.85 -3.27
C ASN A 72 -23.63 -1.71 -2.78
N LEU A 73 -22.83 -1.98 -1.75
CA LEU A 73 -21.84 -1.05 -1.20
C LEU A 73 -20.86 -0.62 -2.29
N ARG A 74 -20.30 -1.56 -3.06
CA ARG A 74 -19.38 -1.26 -4.17
C ARG A 74 -20.02 -0.40 -5.25
N SER A 75 -21.27 -0.72 -5.63
CA SER A 75 -22.03 0.05 -6.62
C SER A 75 -22.29 1.49 -6.14
N ALA A 76 -22.76 1.65 -4.90
CA ALA A 76 -23.08 2.94 -4.30
C ALA A 76 -21.83 3.81 -4.06
N CYS A 77 -20.68 3.22 -3.69
CA CYS A 77 -19.45 3.98 -3.47
C CYS A 77 -18.99 4.70 -4.75
N GLY A 78 -19.20 4.10 -5.93
CA GLY A 78 -18.91 4.75 -7.22
C GLY A 78 -19.83 5.93 -7.55
N GLN A 79 -20.99 6.02 -6.89
CA GLN A 79 -22.02 7.04 -7.13
C GLN A 79 -22.10 8.08 -6.00
N GLY A 80 -21.25 7.98 -4.97
CA GLY A 80 -21.33 8.83 -3.77
C GLY A 80 -22.50 8.50 -2.84
N GLY A 81 -23.15 7.35 -3.03
CA GLY A 81 -24.28 6.89 -2.21
C GLY A 81 -23.88 6.19 -0.91
N VAL A 82 -22.64 6.36 -0.44
CA VAL A 82 -22.16 5.72 0.80
C VAL A 82 -21.72 6.79 1.78
N SER A 83 -22.16 6.63 3.03
CA SER A 83 -21.87 7.56 4.10
C SER A 83 -21.69 6.82 5.41
N VAL A 84 -20.95 7.42 6.34
CA VAL A 84 -20.70 6.86 7.66
C VAL A 84 -21.34 7.76 8.72
N VAL A 85 -21.78 7.15 9.81
CA VAL A 85 -22.08 7.85 11.06
C VAL A 85 -21.22 7.25 12.15
N LEU A 86 -20.31 8.04 12.70
CA LEU A 86 -19.51 7.60 13.84
C LEU A 86 -20.30 7.72 15.16
N LEU A 87 -20.26 6.65 15.96
CA LEU A 87 -20.76 6.57 17.33
C LEU A 87 -19.60 6.22 18.28
N ASP A 88 -19.84 6.26 19.59
CA ASP A 88 -18.77 6.14 20.60
C ASP A 88 -18.05 4.78 20.55
N SER A 89 -18.79 3.70 20.32
CA SER A 89 -18.27 2.32 20.32
C SER A 89 -18.44 1.59 18.98
N CYS A 90 -19.10 2.21 18.01
CA CYS A 90 -19.39 1.59 16.72
C CYS A 90 -19.45 2.64 15.60
N ALA A 91 -19.39 2.18 14.36
CA ALA A 91 -19.60 2.99 13.18
C ALA A 91 -20.76 2.41 12.38
N GLU A 92 -21.68 3.26 11.95
CA GLU A 92 -22.77 2.85 11.07
C GLU A 92 -22.41 3.21 9.62
N VAL A 93 -22.43 2.21 8.73
CA VAL A 93 -22.20 2.41 7.29
C VAL A 93 -23.55 2.38 6.59
N CYS A 94 -23.94 3.52 6.04
CA CYS A 94 -25.19 3.70 5.30
C CYS A 94 -24.92 3.67 3.79
N VAL A 95 -25.69 2.86 3.08
CA VAL A 95 -25.69 2.71 1.63
C VAL A 95 -27.06 3.16 1.13
N SER A 96 -27.07 4.28 0.40
CA SER A 96 -28.26 4.80 -0.26
C SER A 96 -28.41 4.18 -1.64
N SER A 97 -29.58 3.61 -1.90
CA SER A 97 -29.95 2.99 -3.17
C SER A 97 -31.34 3.44 -3.59
N ALA A 98 -31.62 3.37 -4.89
CA ALA A 98 -32.94 3.70 -5.44
C ALA A 98 -34.08 2.85 -4.85
N ALA A 99 -33.75 1.65 -4.36
CA ALA A 99 -34.70 0.74 -3.70
C ALA A 99 -34.94 1.07 -2.21
N GLY A 100 -34.18 2.01 -1.64
CA GLY A 100 -34.18 2.35 -0.22
C GLY A 100 -32.78 2.34 0.40
N ASP A 101 -32.68 2.99 1.56
CA ASP A 101 -31.45 3.04 2.34
C ASP A 101 -31.24 1.75 3.14
N LEU A 102 -29.98 1.39 3.30
CA LEU A 102 -29.53 0.20 3.99
C LEU A 102 -28.38 0.58 4.91
N SER A 103 -28.42 0.17 6.18
CA SER A 103 -27.33 0.42 7.12
C SER A 103 -26.83 -0.85 7.79
N VAL A 104 -25.55 -0.85 8.16
CA VAL A 104 -24.93 -1.89 8.99
C VAL A 104 -24.11 -1.23 10.08
N THR A 105 -24.17 -1.76 11.29
CA THR A 105 -23.36 -1.28 12.42
C THR A 105 -22.11 -2.16 12.55
N LEU A 106 -20.96 -1.51 12.64
CA LEU A 106 -19.64 -2.12 12.80
C LEU A 106 -19.10 -1.77 14.20
N PRO A 107 -18.88 -2.75 15.10
CA PRO A 107 -18.27 -2.47 16.40
C PRO A 107 -16.80 -2.07 16.24
N ARG A 108 -16.31 -1.23 17.15
CA ARG A 108 -14.89 -0.88 17.22
C ARG A 108 -14.08 -2.10 17.64
N LEU A 109 -12.97 -2.31 16.97
CA LEU A 109 -12.02 -3.37 17.27
C LEU A 109 -11.18 -2.99 18.49
N GLU A 110 -10.81 -4.00 19.27
CA GLU A 110 -9.92 -3.82 20.42
C GLU A 110 -8.58 -3.17 20.02
N ALA A 111 -8.10 -2.24 20.84
CA ALA A 111 -6.91 -1.42 20.57
C ALA A 111 -5.64 -2.22 20.18
N PRO A 112 -5.35 -3.40 20.76
CA PRO A 112 -4.17 -4.19 20.36
C PRO A 112 -4.24 -4.74 18.93
N ARG A 113 -5.44 -4.94 18.38
CA ARG A 113 -5.64 -5.59 17.07
C ARG A 113 -5.74 -4.57 15.92
N ALA A 114 -6.13 -3.33 16.20
CA ALA A 114 -6.30 -2.29 15.18
C ALA A 114 -5.01 -1.98 14.38
N PRO A 115 -3.82 -1.81 15.00
CA PRO A 115 -2.60 -1.50 14.26
C PRO A 115 -2.19 -2.61 13.28
N GLU A 116 -2.40 -3.87 13.66
CA GLU A 116 -2.12 -5.02 12.79
C GLU A 116 -3.04 -5.03 11.57
N GLU A 117 -4.34 -4.81 11.76
CA GLU A 117 -5.31 -4.76 10.65
C GLU A 117 -5.04 -3.58 9.69
N VAL A 118 -4.63 -2.41 10.22
CA VAL A 118 -4.24 -1.24 9.40
C VAL A 118 -2.97 -1.54 8.61
N LYS A 119 -1.95 -2.15 9.24
CA LYS A 119 -0.71 -2.55 8.57
C LYS A 119 -0.98 -3.52 7.42
N GLU A 120 -1.79 -4.55 7.65
CA GLU A 120 -2.20 -5.53 6.64
C GLU A 120 -3.02 -4.88 5.51
N LEU A 121 -3.88 -3.91 5.83
CA LEU A 121 -4.60 -3.13 4.81
C LEU A 121 -3.61 -2.36 3.92
N LEU A 122 -2.62 -1.68 4.49
CA LEU A 122 -1.64 -0.90 3.73
C LEU A 122 -0.82 -1.79 2.79
N PHE A 123 -0.37 -2.96 3.25
CA PHE A 123 0.33 -3.90 2.38
C PHE A 123 -0.55 -4.38 1.23
N ARG A 124 -1.81 -4.77 1.50
CA ARG A 124 -2.74 -5.18 0.43
C ARG A 124 -3.04 -4.05 -0.56
N MET A 125 -3.15 -2.82 -0.08
CA MET A 125 -3.31 -1.66 -0.96
C MET A 125 -2.08 -1.47 -1.85
N ALA A 126 -0.87 -1.60 -1.31
CA ALA A 126 0.36 -1.50 -2.07
C ALA A 126 0.48 -2.63 -3.12
N GLU A 127 0.19 -3.87 -2.75
CA GLU A 127 0.15 -5.03 -3.66
C GLU A 127 -0.90 -4.87 -4.76
N SER A 128 -2.07 -4.27 -4.48
CA SER A 128 -3.06 -4.04 -5.53
C SER A 128 -2.61 -3.03 -6.61
N LYS A 129 -1.64 -2.18 -6.28
CA LYS A 129 -1.05 -1.19 -7.19
C LYS A 129 0.19 -1.74 -7.89
N CYS A 130 0.94 -2.58 -7.20
CA CYS A 130 2.08 -3.31 -7.72
C CYS A 130 1.63 -4.71 -8.15
N GLY A 131 1.24 -4.87 -9.42
CA GLY A 131 1.06 -6.20 -10.01
C GLY A 131 2.29 -7.09 -9.72
N PRO A 132 2.17 -8.43 -9.80
CA PRO A 132 3.27 -9.32 -9.50
C PRO A 132 4.53 -8.82 -10.22
N PRO A 133 5.72 -8.83 -9.59
CA PRO A 133 6.93 -8.46 -10.28
C PRO A 133 6.98 -9.33 -11.53
N SER A 134 6.88 -8.70 -12.71
CA SER A 134 7.06 -9.39 -13.96
C SER A 134 8.51 -9.84 -13.99
N VAL A 135 8.78 -11.01 -13.42
CA VAL A 135 10.01 -11.78 -13.59
C VAL A 135 10.00 -12.37 -15.00
N GLY A 136 9.85 -11.52 -16.01
CA GLY A 136 10.44 -11.77 -17.30
C GLY A 136 11.95 -11.58 -17.16
N PRO A 137 12.79 -12.27 -17.96
CA PRO A 137 14.22 -12.02 -17.98
C PRO A 137 14.47 -10.58 -18.43
N VAL A 138 14.62 -9.65 -17.48
CA VAL A 138 14.98 -8.26 -17.76
C VAL A 138 16.42 -8.28 -18.23
N LYS A 139 16.62 -8.24 -19.54
CA LYS A 139 17.88 -7.73 -20.10
C LYS A 139 17.99 -6.26 -19.69
N PRO A 140 19.10 -5.83 -19.08
CA PRO A 140 19.24 -4.47 -18.61
C PRO A 140 19.56 -3.56 -19.79
N ASP A 141 18.52 -2.98 -20.40
CA ASP A 141 18.69 -1.85 -21.30
C ASP A 141 17.80 -0.68 -20.88
N GLN A 142 18.49 0.31 -20.30
CA GLN A 142 18.37 1.72 -20.63
C GLN A 142 17.09 2.44 -20.18
N TRP A 143 17.08 2.85 -18.91
CA TRP A 143 16.41 4.08 -18.48
C TRP A 143 17.04 5.27 -19.24
N ARG A 144 16.21 6.10 -19.90
CA ARG A 144 16.55 7.48 -20.25
C ARG A 144 15.49 8.42 -19.68
N PRO A 145 15.86 9.47 -18.93
CA PRO A 145 15.04 10.65 -18.80
C PRO A 145 15.18 11.48 -20.09
N ALA A 146 14.06 11.98 -20.60
CA ALA A 146 14.05 13.00 -21.63
C ALA A 146 14.44 14.35 -21.02
N GLU A 147 15.28 15.11 -21.72
CA GLU A 147 15.11 16.54 -22.08
C GLU A 147 16.46 17.15 -22.51
N GLY A 148 16.45 17.95 -23.57
CA GLY A 148 17.58 18.81 -23.95
C GLY A 148 17.99 18.74 -25.42
N GLN A 149 17.29 19.50 -26.26
CA GLN A 149 17.66 19.83 -27.63
C GLN A 149 19.01 20.54 -27.70
N GLN A 150 19.99 20.03 -28.47
CA GLN A 150 21.05 20.84 -29.10
C GLN A 150 21.78 20.10 -30.23
N SER A 151 22.00 20.88 -31.30
CA SER A 151 22.57 20.65 -32.63
C SER A 151 23.64 19.57 -32.88
N ALA A 152 23.44 18.92 -34.04
CA ALA A 152 24.39 18.40 -35.03
C ALA A 152 25.92 18.46 -34.77
N ALA A 153 26.58 17.28 -34.78
CA ALA A 153 27.94 17.04 -35.28
C ALA A 153 28.22 15.51 -35.37
N PRO A 154 29.15 15.02 -36.23
CA PRO A 154 29.15 13.64 -36.74
C PRO A 154 29.79 12.62 -35.80
N ALA A 155 29.41 11.36 -36.03
CA ALA A 155 29.82 10.18 -35.26
C ALA A 155 31.34 10.04 -35.11
N VAL A 156 31.83 10.09 -33.87
CA VAL A 156 33.21 9.76 -33.52
C VAL A 156 33.31 8.26 -33.28
N THR A 157 34.18 7.59 -34.03
CA THR A 157 34.46 6.15 -33.91
C THR A 157 34.94 5.81 -32.50
N MET A 158 34.22 4.90 -31.82
CA MET A 158 34.60 4.47 -30.47
C MET A 158 35.82 3.55 -30.53
N LYS A 159 37.03 4.10 -30.31
CA LYS A 159 38.21 3.29 -29.98
C LYS A 159 37.94 2.51 -28.69
N LYS A 160 38.20 1.20 -28.73
CA LYS A 160 38.10 0.25 -27.61
C LYS A 160 38.83 0.83 -26.39
N ARG A 161 38.10 1.11 -25.31
CA ARG A 161 38.63 1.67 -24.06
C ARG A 161 39.40 0.60 -23.29
N LEU A 162 40.55 0.95 -22.72
CA LEU A 162 41.34 0.04 -21.89
C LEU A 162 40.62 -0.23 -20.55
N PRO A 163 40.69 -1.46 -20.02
CA PRO A 163 40.12 -1.82 -18.72
C PRO A 163 40.64 -0.89 -17.62
N GLY A 164 39.76 -0.41 -16.73
CA GLY A 164 40.13 0.43 -15.58
C GLY A 164 40.02 1.95 -15.79
N THR A 165 39.50 2.40 -16.93
CA THR A 165 39.15 3.82 -17.13
C THR A 165 37.77 4.11 -16.51
N SER A 166 37.68 5.11 -15.64
CA SER A 166 36.45 5.47 -14.93
C SER A 166 35.33 5.81 -15.92
N LEU A 167 34.20 5.11 -15.79
CA LEU A 167 33.04 5.29 -16.66
C LEU A 167 32.29 6.60 -16.37
N ILE A 168 32.31 7.03 -15.10
CA ILE A 168 31.52 8.15 -14.58
C ILE A 168 32.22 9.48 -14.87
N ASN A 169 33.56 9.48 -14.95
CA ASN A 169 34.32 10.71 -15.16
C ASN A 169 35.48 10.51 -16.16
N PRO A 170 35.16 10.39 -17.46
CA PRO A 170 36.16 10.18 -18.50
C PRO A 170 37.17 11.35 -18.52
N GLY A 171 38.47 11.03 -18.46
CA GLY A 171 39.54 12.03 -18.44
C GLY A 171 40.08 12.40 -17.06
N THR A 172 39.42 11.95 -15.98
CA THR A 172 39.91 12.22 -14.62
C THR A 172 41.05 11.24 -14.27
N LYS A 173 42.26 11.76 -14.02
CA LYS A 173 43.40 10.94 -13.59
C LYS A 173 43.13 10.37 -12.19
N ARG A 174 43.33 9.05 -12.02
CA ARG A 174 43.20 8.36 -10.73
C ARG A 174 44.17 8.98 -9.71
N LYS A 175 43.68 9.24 -8.50
CA LYS A 175 44.53 9.65 -7.37
C LYS A 175 45.51 8.51 -7.06
N ARG A 176 46.81 8.82 -6.94
CA ARG A 176 47.82 7.81 -6.58
C ARG A 176 47.52 7.30 -5.16
N PRO A 177 47.63 5.99 -4.88
CA PRO A 177 47.53 5.48 -3.53
C PRO A 177 48.64 6.12 -2.68
N ALA A 178 48.34 6.42 -1.41
CA ALA A 178 49.33 6.91 -0.47
C ALA A 178 50.39 5.82 -0.23
N THR A 179 51.64 6.11 -0.53
CA THR A 179 52.76 5.27 -0.16
C THR A 179 53.01 5.45 1.34
N GLY A 180 52.99 4.36 2.11
CA GLY A 180 53.20 4.39 3.55
C GLY A 180 54.58 4.94 3.93
N VAL A 181 54.70 5.40 5.17
CA VAL A 181 55.96 5.84 5.76
C VAL A 181 56.67 4.59 6.29
N ALA A 182 57.93 4.36 5.90
CA ALA A 182 58.77 3.34 6.53
C ALA A 182 59.37 3.94 7.80
N PHE A 183 59.29 3.23 8.92
CA PHE A 183 60.03 3.56 10.13
C PHE A 183 61.32 2.75 10.10
N ASP A 184 62.47 3.41 10.15
CA ASP A 184 63.75 2.75 10.34
C ASP A 184 63.81 2.23 11.79
N GLU A 185 63.93 0.91 11.96
CA GLU A 185 64.32 0.30 13.24
C GLU A 185 65.82 0.52 13.42
N GLU A 186 66.18 1.59 14.14
CA GLU A 186 67.54 1.75 14.65
C GLU A 186 67.70 0.96 15.95
N GLY A 187 68.56 -0.06 15.88
CA GLY A 187 69.68 -0.20 16.81
C GLY A 187 69.40 -0.87 18.16
N GLU A 188 69.96 -2.07 18.29
CA GLU A 188 70.18 -2.85 19.51
C GLU A 188 70.66 -2.04 20.71
N GLU A 189 70.22 -2.42 21.92
CA GLU A 189 71.09 -2.50 23.08
C GLU A 189 70.66 -3.68 23.96
N LYS A 190 71.55 -4.67 24.05
CA LYS A 190 71.52 -5.75 25.04
C LYS A 190 72.00 -5.17 26.36
N GLU A 191 71.25 -5.38 27.43
CA GLU A 191 71.84 -5.41 28.77
C GLU A 191 71.41 -6.72 29.46
N GLU A 192 72.40 -7.61 29.59
CA GLU A 192 72.48 -8.60 30.65
C GLU A 192 72.79 -7.87 31.96
N GLU A 193 72.01 -8.12 33.02
CA GLU A 193 72.49 -8.72 34.29
C GLU A 193 71.30 -9.17 35.15
#